data_AF-A0A662L4Z4-F1
#
_entry.id   AF-A0A662L4Z4-F1
#
_cell.length_a   1.000
_cell.length_b   1.000
_cell.length_c   1.000
_cell.angle_alpha   90.00
_cell.angle_beta   90.00
_cell.angle_gamma   90.00
#
_symmetry.space_group_name_H-M   'P 1'
#
loop_
_entity.id
_entity.type
_entity.pdbx_description
1 polymer ?
#
loop_
_entity_poly.entity_id
_entity_poly.type
_entity_poly.pdbx_seq_one_letter_code
_entity_poly.pdbx_strand_id
1 'polypeptide(L)'
;MIISLLSKSYEDLKKEITKNDRIVVWTCNNCIRFCGIGGRDKAKELADLLKKDGYNVIHIETIGTSCVIDLVEERKRHRATAGIFANATAIIPLACEDGYEAVKYVFNDKKVVKVTKTLGLGVLTTDGAVLTAPFEDTGLKETDKGYRLRDAASKLGLYTDFSR
;
A
#
# COMPACT_ATOMS: atom_id res chain seq x y z
N MET A 1 14.61 5.33 4.86
CA MET A 1 13.38 4.54 4.61
C MET A 1 12.25 5.51 4.38
N ILE A 2 11.35 5.25 3.43
CA ILE A 2 10.17 6.12 3.24
C ILE A 2 9.06 5.69 4.21
N ILE A 3 8.35 6.65 4.79
CA ILE A 3 7.22 6.42 5.69
C ILE A 3 5.93 6.73 4.94
N SER A 4 5.01 5.77 4.97
CA SER A 4 3.66 5.98 4.44
C SER A 4 2.64 5.46 5.45
N LEU A 5 1.48 6.11 5.48
CA LEU A 5 0.29 5.67 6.20
C LEU A 5 -0.86 5.41 5.23
N LEU A 6 -1.91 4.75 5.69
CA LEU A 6 -3.13 4.60 4.91
C LEU A 6 -3.86 5.94 4.83
N SER A 7 -4.21 6.35 3.61
CA SER A 7 -4.90 7.61 3.35
C SER A 7 -6.42 7.50 3.42
N LYS A 8 -6.95 6.30 3.65
CA LYS A 8 -8.39 6.04 3.66
C LYS A 8 -8.71 4.84 4.54
N SER A 9 -9.92 4.85 5.09
CA SER A 9 -10.45 3.74 5.87
C SER A 9 -10.81 2.55 4.97
N TYR A 10 -11.05 1.39 5.58
CA TYR A 10 -11.57 0.23 4.85
C TYR A 10 -12.94 0.50 4.21
N GLU A 11 -13.80 1.29 4.86
CA GLU A 11 -15.09 1.68 4.28
C GLU A 11 -14.94 2.60 3.06
N ASP A 12 -13.97 3.51 3.09
CA ASP A 12 -13.70 4.38 1.93
C ASP A 12 -13.07 3.60 0.78
N LEU A 13 -12.17 2.66 1.06
CA LEU A 13 -11.66 1.72 0.05
C LEU A 13 -12.81 0.98 -0.65
N LYS A 14 -13.79 0.48 0.11
CA LYS A 14 -14.94 -0.25 -0.45
C LYS A 14 -15.81 0.59 -1.39
N LYS A 15 -15.89 1.90 -1.21
CA LYS A 15 -16.61 2.81 -2.13
C LYS A 15 -15.93 2.89 -3.50
N GLU A 16 -14.66 2.55 -3.58
CA GLU A 16 -13.86 2.58 -4.81
C GLU A 16 -13.72 1.22 -5.47
N ILE A 17 -14.41 0.16 -5.02
CA ILE A 17 -14.38 -1.16 -5.65
C ILE A 17 -15.78 -1.78 -5.68
N THR A 18 -15.98 -2.75 -6.55
CA THR A 18 -17.26 -3.46 -6.72
C THR A 18 -17.07 -4.95 -6.54
N LYS A 19 -18.15 -5.68 -6.24
CA LYS A 19 -18.08 -7.15 -6.12
C LYS A 19 -17.78 -7.87 -7.45
N ASN A 20 -17.99 -7.18 -8.57
CA ASN A 20 -17.65 -7.69 -9.90
C ASN A 20 -16.16 -7.51 -10.24
N ASP A 21 -15.43 -6.70 -9.47
CA ASP A 21 -14.00 -6.52 -9.68
C ASP A 21 -13.24 -7.81 -9.40
N ARG A 22 -12.31 -8.15 -10.29
CA ARG A 22 -11.33 -9.23 -10.09
C ARG A 22 -10.07 -8.61 -9.52
N ILE A 23 -10.00 -8.62 -8.19
CA ILE A 23 -9.08 -7.79 -7.41
C ILE A 23 -7.75 -8.54 -7.21
N VAL A 24 -6.65 -7.88 -7.55
CA VAL A 24 -5.32 -8.26 -7.09
C VAL A 24 -4.93 -7.36 -5.93
N VAL A 25 -4.61 -7.95 -4.78
CA VAL A 25 -3.96 -7.22 -3.68
C VAL A 25 -2.46 -7.25 -3.95
N TRP A 26 -1.90 -6.10 -4.27
CA TRP A 26 -0.46 -5.95 -4.55
C TRP A 26 0.24 -5.49 -3.29
N THR A 27 1.37 -6.09 -2.91
CA THR A 27 2.10 -5.69 -1.69
C THR A 27 3.59 -5.54 -1.92
N CYS A 28 4.14 -4.43 -1.43
CA CYS A 28 5.57 -4.15 -1.42
C CYS A 28 6.22 -4.69 -0.14
N ASN A 29 7.32 -5.42 -0.27
CA ASN A 29 8.01 -6.08 0.84
C ASN A 29 9.30 -5.36 1.27
N ASN A 30 9.30 -4.03 1.27
CA ASN A 30 10.45 -3.19 1.63
C ASN A 30 10.06 -2.11 2.67
N CYS A 31 10.27 -0.81 2.41
CA CYS A 31 10.04 0.27 3.39
C CYS A 31 8.64 0.23 4.04
N ILE A 32 7.58 0.09 3.22
CA ILE A 32 6.20 0.11 3.72
C ILE A 32 5.82 -1.11 4.58
N ARG A 33 6.55 -2.22 4.47
CA ARG A 33 6.37 -3.37 5.38
C ARG A 33 6.72 -2.97 6.81
N PHE A 34 7.78 -2.20 6.99
CA PHE A 34 8.17 -1.69 8.31
C PHE A 34 7.21 -0.62 8.84
N CYS A 35 6.37 -0.04 7.97
CA CYS A 35 5.27 0.83 8.38
C CYS A 35 4.02 0.05 8.86
N GLY A 36 4.04 -1.29 8.81
CA GLY A 36 2.91 -2.13 9.19
C GLY A 36 1.77 -2.16 8.18
N ILE A 37 2.00 -1.73 6.93
CA ILE A 37 0.98 -1.65 5.88
C ILE A 37 1.28 -2.62 4.73
N GLY A 38 2.54 -2.72 4.31
CA GLY A 38 2.97 -3.68 3.29
C GLY A 38 3.38 -5.03 3.85
N GLY A 39 3.90 -5.89 2.99
CA GLY A 39 4.24 -7.27 3.31
C GLY A 39 3.07 -8.24 3.14
N ARG A 40 3.38 -9.54 3.20
CA ARG A 40 2.43 -10.63 2.92
C ARG A 40 1.30 -10.70 3.94
N ASP A 41 1.62 -10.51 5.23
CA ASP A 41 0.64 -10.65 6.30
C ASP A 41 -0.46 -9.60 6.18
N LYS A 42 -0.09 -8.34 5.93
CA LYS A 42 -1.03 -7.24 5.73
C LYS A 42 -1.82 -7.35 4.43
N ALA A 43 -1.20 -7.87 3.38
CA ALA A 43 -1.92 -8.19 2.15
C ALA A 43 -2.95 -9.30 2.35
N LYS A 44 -2.60 -10.34 3.12
CA LYS A 44 -3.51 -11.43 3.48
C LYS A 44 -4.65 -10.93 4.34
N GLU A 45 -4.37 -10.09 5.34
CA GLU A 45 -5.38 -9.48 6.20
C GLU A 45 -6.44 -8.72 5.36
N LEU A 46 -5.99 -7.82 4.47
CA LEU A 46 -6.89 -7.10 3.58
C LEU A 46 -7.65 -8.05 2.63
N ALA A 47 -6.97 -9.03 2.05
CA ALA A 47 -7.61 -9.99 1.15
C ALA A 47 -8.71 -10.79 1.86
N ASP A 48 -8.47 -11.23 3.11
CA ASP A 48 -9.43 -12.00 3.90
C ASP A 48 -10.63 -11.11 4.30
N LEU A 49 -10.41 -9.84 4.65
CA LEU A 49 -11.49 -8.87 4.92
C LEU A 49 -12.37 -8.66 3.67
N LEU A 50 -11.76 -8.40 2.52
CA LEU A 50 -12.47 -8.22 1.25
C LEU A 50 -13.27 -9.47 0.87
N LYS A 51 -12.67 -10.66 0.97
CA LYS A 51 -13.36 -11.93 0.69
C LYS A 51 -14.53 -12.16 1.64
N LYS A 52 -14.38 -11.87 2.93
CA LYS A 52 -15.44 -11.97 3.93
C LYS A 52 -16.64 -11.07 3.59
N ASP A 53 -16.40 -9.89 3.02
CA ASP A 53 -17.43 -8.96 2.57
C ASP A 53 -18.01 -9.31 1.17
N GLY A 54 -17.54 -10.40 0.56
CA GLY A 54 -18.01 -10.93 -0.72
C GLY A 54 -17.38 -10.29 -1.95
N TYR A 55 -16.22 -9.65 -1.82
CA TYR A 55 -15.43 -9.18 -2.96
C TYR A 55 -14.58 -10.32 -3.56
N ASN A 56 -14.35 -10.26 -4.87
CA ASN A 56 -13.61 -11.29 -5.60
C ASN A 56 -12.11 -10.97 -5.67
N VAL A 57 -11.38 -11.33 -4.60
CA VAL A 57 -9.90 -11.26 -4.59
C VAL A 57 -9.31 -12.49 -5.25
N ILE A 58 -8.75 -12.31 -6.44
CA ILE A 58 -8.23 -13.40 -7.30
C ILE A 58 -6.78 -13.75 -7.01
N HIS A 59 -5.99 -12.82 -6.44
CA HIS A 59 -4.57 -13.04 -6.18
C HIS A 59 -3.98 -12.06 -5.17
N ILE A 60 -2.90 -12.48 -4.50
CA ILE A 60 -2.02 -11.60 -3.72
C ILE A 60 -0.65 -11.60 -4.41
N GLU A 61 -0.26 -10.48 -5.00
CA GLU A 61 1.08 -10.33 -5.59
C GLU A 61 2.04 -9.68 -4.59
N THR A 62 3.19 -10.31 -4.36
CA THR A 62 4.26 -9.75 -3.52
C THR A 62 5.46 -9.38 -4.37
N ILE A 63 5.89 -8.13 -4.28
CA ILE A 63 7.10 -7.63 -4.91
C ILE A 63 8.11 -7.18 -3.85
N GLY A 64 9.41 -7.30 -4.16
CA GLY A 64 10.47 -6.76 -3.30
C GLY A 64 10.32 -5.24 -3.13
N THR A 65 10.34 -4.51 -4.24
CA THR A 65 10.28 -3.04 -4.26
C THR A 65 9.37 -2.56 -5.40
N SER A 66 8.22 -1.97 -5.06
CA SER A 66 7.26 -1.49 -6.06
C SER A 66 7.70 -0.23 -6.82
N CYS A 67 8.55 0.62 -6.23
CA CYS A 67 8.98 1.86 -6.87
C CYS A 67 10.04 1.66 -7.98
N VAL A 68 10.46 0.43 -8.25
CA VAL A 68 11.32 0.09 -9.39
C VAL A 68 10.42 -0.41 -10.53
N ILE A 69 10.16 0.45 -11.52
CA ILE A 69 9.22 0.19 -12.62
C ILE A 69 9.57 -1.11 -13.36
N ASP A 70 10.85 -1.39 -13.61
CA ASP A 70 11.27 -2.61 -14.30
C ASP A 70 10.84 -3.89 -13.59
N LEU A 71 10.82 -3.90 -12.25
CA LEU A 71 10.35 -5.05 -11.49
C LEU A 71 8.82 -5.19 -11.58
N VAL A 72 8.09 -4.07 -11.67
CA VAL A 72 6.64 -4.08 -11.87
C VAL A 72 6.30 -4.62 -13.26
N GLU A 73 7.02 -4.17 -14.30
CA GLU A 73 6.93 -4.67 -15.67
C GLU A 73 7.27 -6.16 -15.78
N GLU A 74 8.26 -6.61 -15.01
CA GLU A 74 8.58 -8.04 -14.90
C GLU A 74 7.37 -8.81 -14.35
N ARG A 75 6.73 -8.34 -13.27
CA ARG A 75 5.52 -9.01 -12.72
C ARG A 75 4.36 -9.05 -13.70
N LYS A 76 4.15 -8.00 -14.48
CA LYS A 76 3.11 -7.99 -15.52
C LYS A 76 3.35 -9.05 -16.60
N ARG A 77 4.61 -9.28 -16.99
CA ARG A 77 4.98 -10.17 -18.11
C ARG A 77 5.41 -11.57 -17.68
N HIS A 78 5.71 -11.79 -16.41
CA HIS A 78 6.21 -13.07 -15.91
C HIS A 78 5.17 -14.18 -16.10
N ARG A 79 5.60 -15.35 -16.60
CA ARG A 79 4.67 -16.44 -17.02
C ARG A 79 3.68 -16.86 -15.94
N ALA A 80 4.09 -16.82 -14.67
CA ALA A 80 3.28 -17.27 -13.54
C ALA A 80 2.17 -16.27 -13.15
N THR A 81 2.31 -15.01 -13.54
CA THR A 81 1.46 -13.90 -13.09
C THR A 81 0.76 -13.18 -14.24
N ALA A 82 1.26 -13.28 -15.47
CA ALA A 82 0.71 -12.61 -16.64
C ALA A 82 -0.78 -12.94 -16.87
N GLY A 83 -1.16 -14.21 -16.77
CA GLY A 83 -2.57 -14.62 -16.90
C GLY A 83 -3.47 -14.08 -15.80
N ILE A 84 -2.94 -13.94 -14.58
CA ILE A 84 -3.65 -13.35 -13.44
C ILE A 84 -3.92 -11.88 -13.70
N PHE A 85 -2.90 -11.13 -14.12
CA PHE A 85 -3.02 -9.70 -14.41
C PHE A 85 -3.85 -9.41 -15.66
N ALA A 86 -3.83 -10.30 -16.66
CA ALA A 86 -4.74 -10.21 -17.80
C ALA A 86 -6.21 -10.33 -17.36
N ASN A 87 -6.47 -11.18 -16.36
CA ASN A 87 -7.82 -11.36 -15.81
C ASN A 87 -8.22 -10.27 -14.80
N ALA A 88 -7.27 -9.62 -14.13
CA ALA A 88 -7.57 -8.59 -13.13
C ALA A 88 -8.34 -7.40 -13.73
N THR A 89 -9.23 -6.79 -12.94
CA THR A 89 -9.88 -5.50 -13.29
C THR A 89 -9.44 -4.37 -12.36
N ALA A 90 -9.05 -4.72 -11.13
CA ALA A 90 -8.61 -3.77 -10.13
C ALA A 90 -7.36 -4.28 -9.40
N ILE A 91 -6.48 -3.35 -9.03
CA ILE A 91 -5.29 -3.60 -8.24
C ILE A 91 -5.31 -2.65 -7.04
N ILE A 92 -5.10 -3.18 -5.84
CA ILE A 92 -4.98 -2.40 -4.60
C ILE A 92 -3.53 -2.49 -4.12
N PRO A 93 -2.69 -1.47 -4.36
CA PRO A 93 -1.29 -1.51 -3.96
C PRO A 93 -1.09 -1.08 -2.50
N LEU A 94 -0.66 -2.03 -1.67
CA LEU A 94 -0.05 -1.79 -0.36
C LEU A 94 1.42 -1.40 -0.56
N ALA A 95 1.62 -0.20 -1.12
CA ALA A 95 2.90 0.40 -1.44
C ALA A 95 2.91 1.89 -1.06
N CYS A 96 4.09 2.52 -0.95
CA CYS A 96 4.20 3.98 -0.85
C CYS A 96 3.71 4.64 -2.15
N GLU A 97 3.62 5.97 -2.18
CA GLU A 97 3.10 6.68 -3.37
C GLU A 97 3.94 6.42 -4.63
N ASP A 98 5.27 6.38 -4.54
CA ASP A 98 6.12 6.02 -5.68
C ASP A 98 5.82 4.60 -6.20
N GLY A 99 5.57 3.66 -5.28
CA GLY A 99 5.19 2.30 -5.64
C GLY A 99 3.79 2.22 -6.23
N TYR A 100 2.85 3.04 -5.76
CA TYR A 100 1.53 3.19 -6.36
C TYR A 100 1.63 3.74 -7.79
N GLU A 101 2.39 4.82 -8.01
CA GLU A 101 2.54 5.42 -9.33
C GLU A 101 3.21 4.47 -10.31
N ALA A 102 4.22 3.70 -9.88
CA ALA A 102 4.84 2.66 -10.72
C ALA A 102 3.83 1.57 -11.12
N VAL A 103 3.02 1.07 -10.18
CA VAL A 103 1.96 0.08 -10.48
C VAL A 103 0.91 0.68 -11.43
N LYS A 104 0.49 1.92 -11.18
CA LYS A 104 -0.48 2.63 -12.05
C LYS A 104 0.06 2.85 -13.46
N TYR A 105 1.33 3.21 -13.59
CA TYR A 105 1.99 3.42 -14.87
C TYR A 105 2.02 2.14 -15.71
N VAL A 106 2.44 1.02 -15.09
CA VAL A 106 2.55 -0.29 -15.77
C VAL A 106 1.19 -0.92 -16.05
N PHE A 107 0.25 -0.83 -15.11
CA PHE A 107 -1.11 -1.35 -15.24
C PHE A 107 -2.11 -0.23 -15.57
N ASN A 108 -1.75 0.61 -16.53
CA ASN A 108 -2.56 1.77 -16.95
C ASN A 108 -3.93 1.41 -17.56
N ASP A 109 -4.13 0.14 -17.91
CA ASP A 109 -5.37 -0.43 -18.41
C ASP A 109 -6.25 -1.04 -17.30
N LYS A 110 -5.81 -0.93 -16.04
CA LYS A 110 -6.49 -1.46 -14.85
C LYS A 110 -6.87 -0.34 -13.90
N LYS A 111 -7.88 -0.61 -13.07
CA LYS A 111 -8.24 0.27 -11.97
C LYS A 111 -7.24 0.12 -10.82
N VAL A 112 -6.29 1.05 -10.69
CA VAL A 112 -5.31 1.03 -9.60
C VAL A 112 -5.75 1.96 -8.47
N VAL A 113 -6.13 1.39 -7.33
CA VAL A 113 -6.74 2.12 -6.21
C VAL A 113 -5.66 2.59 -5.23
N LYS A 114 -5.44 3.90 -5.14
CA LYS A 114 -4.50 4.50 -4.18
C LYS A 114 -5.04 4.33 -2.77
N VAL A 115 -4.24 3.80 -1.84
CA VAL A 115 -4.66 3.64 -0.43
C VAL A 115 -3.69 4.24 0.58
N THR A 116 -2.59 4.84 0.12
CA THR A 116 -1.53 5.36 0.97
C THR A 116 -1.24 6.83 0.72
N LYS A 117 -0.75 7.50 1.76
CA LYS A 117 -0.11 8.82 1.72
C LYS A 117 1.30 8.68 2.28
N THR A 118 2.29 9.16 1.55
CA THR A 118 3.69 9.21 1.98
C THR A 118 3.90 10.47 2.78
N LEU A 119 4.61 10.35 3.90
CA LEU A 119 4.77 11.43 4.87
C LEU A 119 6.19 11.97 4.92
N GLY A 120 7.16 11.27 4.36
CA GLY A 120 8.56 11.68 4.39
C GLY A 120 9.51 10.52 4.67
N LEU A 121 10.67 10.87 5.24
CA LEU A 121 11.72 9.91 5.58
C LEU A 121 11.65 9.52 7.06
N GLY A 122 12.04 8.28 7.31
CA GLY A 122 12.11 7.72 8.65
C GLY A 122 13.20 6.69 8.81
N VAL A 123 13.31 6.22 10.05
CA VAL A 123 14.26 5.20 10.49
C VAL A 123 13.52 4.06 11.17
N LEU A 124 14.14 2.88 11.18
CA LEU A 124 13.68 1.76 11.98
C LEU A 124 14.37 1.80 13.33
N THR A 125 13.59 1.77 14.40
CA THR A 125 14.08 1.71 15.79
C THR A 125 13.72 0.37 16.42
N THR A 126 14.16 0.11 17.65
CA THR A 126 13.73 -1.06 18.45
C THR A 126 12.22 -1.09 18.67
N ASP A 127 11.58 0.07 18.65
CA ASP A 127 10.14 0.23 18.90
C ASP A 127 9.31 0.29 17.61
N GLY A 128 9.95 0.09 16.46
CA GLY A 128 9.35 0.15 15.13
C GLY A 128 9.77 1.39 14.33
N ALA A 129 9.07 1.60 13.21
CA ALA A 129 9.33 2.72 12.31
C ALA A 129 8.93 4.07 12.91
N VAL A 130 9.78 5.08 12.70
CA VAL A 130 9.59 6.46 13.19
C VAL A 130 9.79 7.43 12.04
N LEU A 131 8.89 8.39 11.89
CA LEU A 131 8.99 9.50 10.95
C LEU A 131 9.92 10.58 11.50
N THR A 132 11.07 10.80 10.88
CA THR A 132 12.10 11.72 11.39
C THR A 132 12.20 12.99 10.57
N ALA A 133 11.96 12.91 9.26
CA ALA A 133 11.94 14.07 8.36
C ALA A 133 10.61 14.07 7.58
N PRO A 134 9.54 14.66 8.15
CA PRO A 134 8.27 14.83 7.44
C PRO A 134 8.42 15.73 6.22
N PHE A 135 7.64 15.46 5.17
CA PHE A 135 7.49 16.38 4.04
C PHE A 135 6.69 17.62 4.46
N GLU A 136 6.97 18.74 3.79
CA GLU A 136 6.36 20.05 4.11
C GLU A 136 4.83 20.04 4.04
N ASP A 137 4.28 19.30 3.07
CA ASP A 137 2.84 19.17 2.84
C ASP A 137 2.08 18.41 3.96
N THR A 138 2.82 17.80 4.89
CA THR A 138 2.24 17.19 6.09
C THR A 138 1.94 18.22 7.18
N GLY A 139 2.59 19.39 7.16
CA GLY A 139 2.52 20.39 8.23
C GLY A 139 3.17 19.95 9.56
N LEU A 140 3.80 18.78 9.60
CA LEU A 140 4.58 18.33 10.75
C LEU A 140 5.98 18.96 10.71
N LYS A 141 6.52 19.29 11.88
CA LYS A 141 7.89 19.80 12.02
C LYS A 141 8.83 18.66 12.38
N GLU A 142 10.09 18.73 11.99
CA GLU A 142 11.10 17.81 12.50
C GLU A 142 11.22 17.93 14.03
N THR A 143 11.49 16.81 14.69
CA THR A 143 11.69 16.75 16.14
C THR A 143 12.82 15.78 16.45
N ASP A 144 13.54 15.98 17.55
CA ASP A 144 14.69 15.15 17.94
C ASP A 144 14.36 13.65 18.02
N LYS A 145 13.11 13.31 18.37
CA LYS A 145 12.66 11.93 18.55
C LYS A 145 11.90 11.37 17.35
N GLY A 146 11.53 12.21 16.39
CA GLY A 146 10.57 11.88 15.34
C GLY A 146 9.17 11.53 15.89
N TYR A 147 8.28 11.11 14.98
CA TYR A 147 6.92 10.71 15.30
C TYR A 147 6.76 9.20 15.19
N ARG A 148 6.16 8.57 16.22
CA ARG A 148 5.64 7.21 16.07
C ARG A 148 4.51 7.23 15.04
N LEU A 149 4.35 6.16 14.28
CA LEU A 149 3.38 6.13 13.19
C LEU A 149 1.93 6.34 13.66
N ARG A 150 1.56 5.85 14.84
CA ARG A 150 0.23 6.10 15.43
C ARG A 150 0.00 7.57 15.77
N ASP A 151 1.03 8.26 16.27
CA ASP A 151 0.93 9.68 16.62
C ASP A 151 0.82 10.54 15.35
N ALA A 152 1.60 10.21 14.32
CA ALA A 152 1.51 10.83 13.00
C ALA A 152 0.13 10.58 12.37
N ALA A 153 -0.38 9.34 12.46
CA ALA A 153 -1.70 8.97 11.95
C ALA A 153 -2.80 9.83 12.59
N SER A 154 -2.82 9.90 13.92
CA SER A 154 -3.79 10.69 14.68
C SER A 154 -3.74 12.18 14.32
N LYS A 155 -2.53 12.77 14.26
CA LYS A 155 -2.34 14.19 13.91
C LYS A 155 -2.82 14.54 12.50
N LEU A 156 -2.71 13.60 11.57
CA LEU A 156 -2.99 13.83 10.15
C LEU A 156 -4.34 13.27 9.68
N GLY A 157 -5.12 12.64 10.57
CA GLY A 157 -6.36 11.96 10.19
C GLY A 157 -6.14 10.78 9.25
N LEU A 158 -5.03 10.05 9.42
CA LEU A 158 -4.65 8.89 8.62
C LEU A 158 -4.78 7.60 9.45
N TYR A 159 -4.56 6.45 8.82
CA TYR A 159 -4.74 5.13 9.45
C TYR A 159 -3.46 4.30 9.41
N THR A 160 -3.26 3.46 10.42
CA THR A 160 -2.12 2.51 10.49
C THR A 160 -2.45 1.14 9.93
N ASP A 161 -3.73 0.81 9.80
CA ASP A 161 -4.23 -0.47 9.32
C ASP A 161 -5.68 -0.31 8.81
N PHE A 162 -6.21 -1.36 8.18
CA PHE A 162 -7.60 -1.42 7.72
C PHE A 162 -8.55 -1.99 8.77
N SER A 163 -8.05 -2.42 9.91
CA SER A 163 -8.88 -2.88 11.02
C SER A 163 -9.64 -1.71 11.65
N ARG A 164 -10.91 -1.97 12.01
CA ARG A 164 -11.69 -1.09 12.88
C ARG A 164 -11.29 -1.31 14.32
#